data_AF-A0A076PNS6-F1
#
_entry.id   AF-A0A076PNS6-F1
#
_cell.length_a   1.000
_cell.length_b   1.000
_cell.length_c   1.000
_cell.angle_alpha   90.00
_cell.angle_beta   90.00
_cell.angle_gamma   90.00
#
_symmetry.space_group_name_H-M   'P 1'
#
loop_
_entity.id
_entity.type
_entity.pdbx_description
1 polymer ?
#
loop_
_entity_poly.entity_id
_entity_poly.type
_entity_poly.pdbx_seq_one_letter_code
_entity_poly.pdbx_strand_id
1 'polypeptide(L)'
;MNTTKKLRLGPLPKTESTKLTFSCPASLKADLDCYAALHAQAYGEVVDAMTLIPYMLEAFMAGDRGFRKGSAIRSAPTKPA
;
A
#
# COMPACT_ATOMS: atom_id res chain seq x y z
N MET A 1 -45.51 -2.55 -8.12
CA MET A 1 -44.44 -2.53 -9.14
C MET A 1 -43.46 -1.43 -8.75
N ASN A 2 -42.43 -1.75 -7.97
CA ASN A 2 -41.50 -0.74 -7.43
C ASN A 2 -40.30 -0.64 -8.38
N THR A 3 -40.23 0.44 -9.14
CA THR A 3 -39.16 0.74 -10.07
C THR A 3 -37.88 1.07 -9.29
N THR A 4 -37.02 0.06 -9.16
CA THR A 4 -35.68 0.23 -8.59
C THR A 4 -34.87 1.13 -9.53
N LYS A 5 -34.68 2.38 -9.10
CA LYS A 5 -33.76 3.34 -9.72
C LYS A 5 -32.35 2.73 -9.70
N LYS A 6 -31.95 2.04 -10.78
CA LYS A 6 -30.56 1.63 -11.01
C LYS A 6 -29.71 2.89 -11.12
N LEU A 7 -29.10 3.28 -10.01
CA LEU A 7 -28.08 4.30 -9.98
C LEU A 7 -26.95 3.87 -10.92
N ARG A 8 -26.45 4.80 -11.75
CA ARG A 8 -25.39 4.54 -12.75
C ARG A 8 -24.03 4.27 -12.09
N LEU A 9 -23.90 4.53 -10.79
CA LEU A 9 -22.84 3.98 -9.97
C LEU A 9 -23.27 2.60 -9.46
N GLY A 10 -22.55 1.57 -9.89
CA GLY A 10 -22.52 0.32 -9.14
C GLY A 10 -22.01 0.55 -7.71
N PRO A 11 -22.11 -0.44 -6.83
CA PRO A 11 -21.56 -0.32 -5.48
C PRO A 11 -20.12 0.19 -5.55
N LEU A 12 -19.83 1.27 -4.82
CA LEU A 12 -18.50 1.87 -4.77
C LEU A 12 -17.48 0.79 -4.37
N PRO A 13 -16.28 0.78 -4.98
CA PRO A 13 -15.22 -0.13 -4.57
C PRO A 13 -14.96 0.09 -3.08
N LYS A 14 -15.00 -0.99 -2.30
CA LYS A 14 -14.63 -0.94 -0.89
C LYS A 14 -13.13 -0.69 -0.84
N THR A 15 -12.73 0.51 -0.45
CA THR A 15 -11.34 0.78 -0.08
C THR A 15 -11.09 0.07 1.24
N GLU A 16 -10.69 -1.19 1.18
CA GLU A 16 -10.38 -1.98 2.37
C GLU A 16 -8.99 -1.58 2.86
N SER A 17 -8.95 -0.75 3.90
CA SER A 17 -7.72 -0.45 4.62
C SER A 17 -7.48 -1.51 5.69
N THR A 18 -6.43 -2.32 5.55
CA THR A 18 -6.03 -3.29 6.58
C THR A 18 -5.02 -2.64 7.53
N LYS A 19 -5.36 -2.57 8.83
CA LYS A 19 -4.42 -2.14 9.86
C LYS A 19 -3.49 -3.31 10.22
N LEU A 20 -2.19 -3.11 10.06
CA LEU A 20 -1.16 -4.07 10.44
C LEU A 20 -0.39 -3.54 11.65
N THR A 21 -0.18 -4.39 12.65
CA THR A 21 0.72 -4.11 13.78
C THR A 21 2.01 -4.90 13.55
N PHE A 22 3.15 -4.22 13.57
CA PHE A 22 4.46 -4.86 13.41
C PHE A 22 5.37 -4.51 14.58
N SER A 23 6.20 -5.46 14.99
CA SER A 23 7.27 -5.23 15.96
C SER A 23 8.54 -4.83 15.20
N CYS A 24 8.98 -3.59 15.42
CA CYS A 24 10.19 -3.04 14.82
C CYS A 24 11.36 -3.11 15.81
N PRO A 25 12.55 -3.61 15.40
CA PRO A 25 13.77 -3.38 16.18
C PRO A 25 14.02 -1.87 16.36
N ALA A 26 14.57 -1.49 17.51
CA ALA A 26 14.84 -0.08 17.82
C ALA A 26 15.80 0.58 16.81
N SER A 27 16.78 -0.18 16.30
CA SER A 27 17.70 0.28 15.26
C SER A 27 16.96 0.65 13.97
N LEU A 28 16.05 -0.22 13.51
CA LEU A 28 15.27 0.02 12.29
C LEU A 28 14.35 1.24 12.45
N LYS A 29 13.77 1.44 13.64
CA LYS A 29 12.97 2.66 13.91
C LYS A 29 13.83 3.93 13.80
N ALA A 30 15.04 3.91 14.37
CA ALA A 30 15.95 5.06 14.29
C ALA A 30 16.38 5.37 12.84
N ASP A 31 16.65 4.33 12.04
CA ASP A 31 16.98 4.50 10.63
C ASP A 31 15.80 5.09 9.83
N LEU A 32 14.57 4.63 10.11
CA LEU A 32 13.35 5.18 9.48
C LEU A 32 13.11 6.64 9.85
N ASP A 33 13.37 7.03 11.10
CA ASP A 33 13.24 8.42 11.56
C ASP A 33 14.28 9.32 10.91
N CYS A 34 15.52 8.84 10.79
CA CYS A 34 16.58 9.55 10.08
C CYS A 34 16.21 9.73 8.60
N TYR A 35 15.70 8.68 7.96
CA TYR A 35 15.26 8.75 6.57
C TYR A 35 14.11 9.75 6.38
N ALA A 36 13.14 9.77 7.30
CA ALA A 36 12.04 10.74 7.28
C ALA A 36 12.54 12.18 7.42
N ALA A 37 13.50 12.43 8.31
CA ALA A 37 14.13 13.74 8.48
C ALA A 37 14.91 14.18 7.22
N LEU A 38 15.61 13.25 6.54
CA LEU A 38 16.30 13.54 5.28
C LEU A 38 15.30 13.83 4.15
N HIS A 39 14.20 13.07 4.07
CA HIS A 39 13.13 13.31 3.11
C HIS A 39 12.51 14.70 3.31
N ALA A 40 12.27 15.10 4.56
CA ALA A 40 11.76 16.42 4.89
C ALA A 40 12.71 17.55 4.49
N GLN A 41 14.01 17.35 4.65
CA GLN A 41 15.02 18.31 4.20
C GLN A 41 15.06 18.41 2.67
N ALA A 42 14.89 17.29 1.95
CA ALA A 42 14.97 17.25 0.49
C ALA A 42 13.72 17.85 -0.19
N TYR A 43 12.54 17.63 0.37
CA TYR A 43 11.26 18.01 -0.26
C TYR A 43 10.51 19.12 0.49
N GLY A 44 11.02 19.57 1.63
CA GLY A 44 10.43 20.65 2.43
C GLY A 44 9.15 20.27 3.19
N GLU A 45 8.77 18.98 3.17
CA GLU A 45 7.57 18.48 3.84
C GLU A 45 7.96 17.58 5.00
N VAL A 46 7.49 17.89 6.20
CA VAL A 46 7.72 17.03 7.37
C VAL A 46 6.86 15.78 7.24
N VAL A 47 7.51 14.65 6.98
CA VAL A 47 6.86 13.35 6.83
C VAL A 47 7.25 12.46 8.00
N ASP A 48 6.32 11.63 8.50
CA ASP A 48 6.59 10.64 9.54
C ASP A 48 7.04 9.31 8.92
N ALA A 49 7.82 8.52 9.67
CA ALA A 49 8.19 7.18 9.27
C ALA A 49 6.94 6.31 8.98
N MET A 50 5.87 6.43 9.79
CA MET A 50 4.66 5.63 9.60
C MET A 50 3.93 5.91 8.29
N THR A 51 4.05 7.11 7.75
CA THR A 51 3.46 7.45 6.45
C THR A 51 4.36 7.04 5.30
N LEU A 52 5.68 7.00 5.48
CA LEU A 52 6.64 6.53 4.46
C LEU A 52 6.67 5.00 4.32
N ILE A 53 6.52 4.26 5.42
CA ILE A 53 6.63 2.79 5.43
C ILE A 53 5.75 2.13 4.34
N PRO A 54 4.45 2.45 4.18
CA PRO A 54 3.64 1.86 3.13
C PRO A 54 4.20 2.07 1.72
N TYR A 55 4.65 3.29 1.40
CA TYR A 55 5.23 3.61 0.09
C TYR A 55 6.57 2.92 -0.14
N MET A 56 7.42 2.82 0.90
CA MET A 56 8.69 2.10 0.84
C MET A 56 8.46 0.61 0.58
N LEU A 57 7.48 0.00 1.25
CA LEU A 57 7.12 -1.41 1.07
C LEU A 57 6.53 -1.66 -0.32
N GLU A 58 5.69 -0.77 -0.83
CA GLU A 58 5.15 -0.87 -2.18
C GLU A 58 6.25 -0.80 -3.24
N ALA A 59 7.15 0.19 -3.13
CA ALA A 59 8.29 0.32 -4.02
C ALA A 59 9.22 -0.90 -3.96
N PHE A 60 9.46 -1.44 -2.75
CA PHE A 60 10.24 -2.65 -2.55
C PHE A 60 9.60 -3.86 -3.26
N MET A 61 8.30 -4.10 -3.04
CA MET A 61 7.56 -5.19 -3.67
C MET A 61 7.52 -5.07 -5.20
N ALA A 62 7.38 -3.85 -5.73
CA ALA A 62 7.39 -3.60 -7.16
C ALA A 62 8.78 -3.81 -7.80
N GLY A 63 9.85 -3.51 -7.05
CA GLY A 63 11.24 -3.67 -7.46
C GLY A 63 11.77 -5.11 -7.35
N ASP A 64 11.19 -5.95 -6.49
CA ASP A 64 11.63 -7.33 -6.29
C ASP A 64 11.25 -8.23 -7.47
N ARG A 65 12.20 -8.40 -8.40
CA ARG A 65 12.07 -9.28 -9.57
C ARG A 65 11.88 -10.74 -9.20
N GLY A 66 12.45 -11.20 -8.09
CA GLY A 66 12.31 -12.57 -7.60
C GLY A 66 10.88 -12.83 -7.15
N PHE A 67 10.30 -11.88 -6.40
CA PHE A 67 8.90 -11.90 -6.02
C PHE A 67 7.96 -11.88 -7.24
N ARG A 68 8.21 -10.98 -8.21
CA ARG A 68 7.40 -10.86 -9.43
C ARG A 68 7.41 -12.11 -10.31
N LYS A 69 8.53 -12.83 -10.37
CA LYS A 69 8.63 -14.09 -11.13
C LYS A 69 7.81 -15.21 -10.47
N GLY A 70 7.66 -15.21 -9.15
CA GLY A 70 6.83 -16.17 -8.41
C GLY A 70 5.34 -15.79 -8.31
N SER A 71 4.99 -14.50 -8.45
CA SER A 71 3.59 -14.03 -8.34
C SER A 71 2.76 -14.22 -9.62
N ALA A 72 3.39 -14.43 -10.78
CA ALA A 72 2.70 -14.74 -12.04
C ALA A 72 1.79 -15.98 -11.96
N ILE A 73 1.98 -16.85 -10.97
CA ILE A 73 1.12 -18.03 -10.75
C ILE A 73 -0.22 -17.65 -10.08
N ARG A 74 -0.33 -16.48 -9.44
CA ARG A 74 -1.55 -16.05 -8.70
C ARG A 74 -2.42 -15.02 -9.43
N SER A 75 -1.98 -14.52 -10.58
CA SER A 75 -2.65 -13.44 -11.32
C SER A 75 -3.48 -13.94 -12.51
N ALA A 76 -4.28 -14.99 -12.34
CA ALA A 76 -5.35 -15.29 -13.28
C ALA A 76 -6.69 -14.97 -12.60
N PRO A 77 -7.31 -13.81 -12.86
CA PRO A 77 -8.68 -13.58 -12.46
C PRO A 77 -9.57 -14.43 -13.38
N THR A 78 -10.04 -15.57 -12.88
CA THR A 78 -11.14 -16.31 -13.49
C THR A 78 -12.39 -15.43 -13.46
N LYS A 79 -12.79 -14.93 -14.63
CA LYS A 79 -14.11 -14.32 -14.86
C LYS A 79 -15.20 -15.29 -14.39
N PRO A 80 -16.17 -14.88 -13.56
CA PRO A 80 -17.37 -15.66 -13.35
C PRO A 80 -18.29 -15.53 -14.57
N ALA A 81 -18.83 -16.67 -15.02
CA ALA A 81 -19.88 -16.78 -16.01
C ALA A 81 -21.24 -16.35 -15.45
#